data_AF-A0A4Q3YNV0-F1
#
_entry.id   AF-A0A4Q3YNV0-F1
#
_cell.length_a   1.000
_cell.length_b   1.000
_cell.length_c   1.000
_cell.angle_alpha   90.00
_cell.angle_beta   90.00
_cell.angle_gamma   90.00
#
_symmetry.space_group_name_H-M   'P 1'
#
loop_
_entity.id
_entity.type
_entity.pdbx_description
1 polymer ?
#
loop_
_entity_poly.entity_id
_entity_poly.type
_entity_poly.pdbx_seq_one_letter_code
_entity_poly.pdbx_strand_id
1 'polypeptide(L)'
;AGRRRGIAGIYAYSILVEAILLAFLAAADIWLLTTWRPPLLTLGLAFLMGLQNATVTRISDARVRTTHVSGMATDIGIEIGIAVDILRGKAPDAHAAENRTRLKLHVWTIVAFLLGGILGVIAYREVGGYLLLICAGLLFAISLNGIRHGRGTFATTATRRLRWLPQRRQ
;
A
#
# COMPACT_ATOMS: atom_id res chain seq x y z
N ALA A 1 11.49 12.80 9.74
CA ALA A 1 12.94 12.48 9.81
C ALA A 1 13.38 11.29 8.91
N GLY A 2 12.51 10.67 8.11
CA GLY A 2 12.83 9.46 7.30
C GLY A 2 13.57 9.66 5.96
N ARG A 3 13.78 10.89 5.49
CA ARG A 3 14.44 11.17 4.18
C ARG A 3 15.97 10.97 4.15
N ARG A 4 16.63 10.62 5.26
CA ARG A 4 18.10 10.75 5.43
C ARG A 4 18.93 9.45 5.49
N ARG A 5 18.40 8.25 5.23
CA ARG A 5 19.17 6.98 5.43
C ARG A 5 19.15 5.95 4.29
N GLY A 6 18.83 6.31 3.05
CA GLY A 6 18.82 5.32 1.94
C GLY A 6 17.68 4.29 2.02
N ILE A 7 16.61 4.62 2.75
CA ILE A 7 15.48 3.75 3.09
C ILE A 7 14.58 3.45 1.87
N ALA A 8 14.61 4.31 0.84
CA ALA A 8 13.85 4.12 -0.40
C ALA A 8 14.14 2.79 -1.10
N GLY A 9 15.39 2.29 -1.02
CA GLY A 9 15.76 1.00 -1.58
C GLY A 9 15.10 -0.18 -0.85
N ILE A 10 14.98 -0.11 0.49
CA ILE A 10 14.40 -1.17 1.31
C ILE A 10 12.92 -1.39 0.96
N TYR A 11 12.18 -0.31 0.74
CA TYR A 11 10.77 -0.40 0.32
C TYR A 11 10.62 -0.97 -1.09
N ALA A 12 11.52 -0.60 -2.00
CA ALA A 12 11.51 -1.14 -3.35
C ALA A 12 11.77 -2.65 -3.37
N TYR A 13 12.63 -3.18 -2.48
CA TYR A 13 12.79 -4.62 -2.30
C TYR A 13 11.52 -5.30 -1.74
N SER A 14 10.79 -4.65 -0.83
CA SER A 14 9.51 -5.17 -0.32
C SER A 14 8.47 -5.31 -1.45
N ILE A 15 8.33 -4.27 -2.28
CA ILE A 15 7.43 -4.27 -3.45
C ILE A 15 7.87 -5.31 -4.49
N LEU A 16 9.18 -5.51 -4.66
CA LEU A 16 9.71 -6.54 -5.56
C LEU A 16 9.32 -7.95 -5.10
N VAL A 17 9.38 -8.23 -3.79
CA VAL A 17 8.93 -9.51 -3.23
C VAL A 17 7.44 -9.71 -3.47
N GLU A 18 6.61 -8.68 -3.25
CA GLU A 18 5.18 -8.73 -3.57
C GLU A 18 4.94 -9.06 -5.06
N ALA A 19 5.67 -8.40 -5.97
CA ALA A 19 5.56 -8.65 -7.40
C ALA A 19 5.90 -10.10 -7.77
N ILE A 20 7.00 -10.64 -7.21
CA ILE A 20 7.43 -12.01 -7.48
C ILE A 20 6.39 -13.01 -6.96
N LEU A 21 5.94 -12.84 -5.72
CA LEU A 21 4.93 -13.72 -5.12
C LEU A 21 3.61 -13.68 -5.88
N LEU A 22 3.18 -12.49 -6.32
CA LEU A 22 1.96 -12.33 -7.11
C LEU A 22 2.10 -12.97 -8.50
N ALA A 23 3.28 -12.89 -9.12
CA ALA A 23 3.56 -13.57 -10.39
C ALA A 23 3.53 -15.11 -10.24
N PHE A 24 4.08 -15.65 -9.15
CA PHE A 24 3.97 -17.08 -8.84
C PHE A 24 2.52 -17.51 -8.63
N LEU A 25 1.74 -16.70 -7.89
CA LEU A 25 0.31 -16.98 -7.68
C LEU A 25 -0.48 -16.91 -8.99
N ALA A 26 -0.16 -15.94 -9.86
CA ALA A 26 -0.75 -15.81 -11.19
C ALA A 26 -0.45 -17.04 -12.07
N ALA A 27 0.80 -17.50 -12.08
CA ALA A 27 1.18 -18.70 -12.79
C ALA A 27 0.43 -19.92 -12.24
N ALA A 28 0.36 -20.07 -10.93
CA ALA A 28 -0.39 -21.16 -10.32
C ALA A 28 -1.88 -21.09 -10.70
N ASP A 29 -2.50 -19.91 -10.70
CA ASP A 29 -3.89 -19.76 -11.12
C ASP A 29 -4.14 -20.18 -12.58
N ILE A 30 -3.22 -19.85 -13.48
CA ILE A 30 -3.32 -20.21 -14.91
C ILE A 30 -3.17 -21.73 -15.10
N TRP A 31 -2.20 -22.34 -14.44
CA TRP A 31 -1.76 -23.72 -14.74
C TRP A 31 -2.39 -24.80 -13.84
N LEU A 32 -2.93 -24.46 -12.67
CA LEU A 32 -3.43 -25.46 -11.72
C LEU A 32 -4.82 -25.98 -12.09
N LEU A 33 -5.17 -27.17 -11.61
CA LEU A 33 -6.50 -27.77 -11.76
C LEU A 33 -7.56 -26.99 -10.97
N THR A 34 -8.78 -26.91 -11.50
CA THR A 34 -9.90 -26.10 -10.99
C THR A 34 -10.22 -26.35 -9.51
N THR A 35 -10.02 -27.58 -9.01
CA THR A 35 -10.29 -27.94 -7.60
C THR A 35 -9.36 -27.23 -6.61
N TRP A 36 -8.09 -27.02 -6.96
CA TRP A 36 -7.09 -26.45 -6.06
C TRP A 36 -6.95 -24.93 -6.21
N ARG A 37 -7.52 -24.32 -7.27
CA ARG A 37 -7.45 -22.87 -7.51
C ARG A 37 -8.07 -22.04 -6.37
N PRO A 38 -9.32 -22.28 -5.93
CA PRO A 38 -9.94 -21.42 -4.91
C PRO A 38 -9.17 -21.36 -3.57
N PRO A 39 -8.76 -22.48 -2.94
CA PRO A 39 -8.03 -22.40 -1.67
C PRO A 39 -6.65 -21.78 -1.85
N LEU A 40 -5.96 -22.05 -2.97
CA LEU A 40 -4.65 -21.46 -3.24
C LEU A 40 -4.73 -19.95 -3.42
N LEU A 41 -5.69 -19.47 -4.23
CA LEU A 41 -5.91 -18.03 -4.42
C LEU A 41 -6.30 -17.34 -3.13
N THR A 42 -7.19 -17.95 -2.34
CA THR A 42 -7.66 -17.36 -1.08
C THR A 42 -6.49 -17.19 -0.11
N LEU A 43 -5.70 -18.25 0.12
CA LEU A 43 -4.56 -18.20 1.03
C LEU A 43 -3.43 -17.32 0.48
N GLY A 44 -3.14 -17.42 -0.82
CA GLY A 44 -2.10 -16.63 -1.49
C GLY A 44 -2.40 -15.14 -1.46
N LEU A 45 -3.61 -14.74 -1.87
CA LEU A 45 -4.04 -13.33 -1.86
C LEU A 45 -4.15 -12.79 -0.43
N ALA A 46 -4.61 -13.59 0.54
CA ALA A 46 -4.63 -13.17 1.95
C ALA A 46 -3.21 -12.91 2.50
N PHE A 47 -2.25 -13.77 2.16
CA PHE A 47 -0.85 -13.57 2.52
C PHE A 47 -0.25 -12.32 1.86
N LEU A 48 -0.45 -12.16 0.54
CA LEU A 48 0.00 -10.99 -0.23
C LEU A 48 -0.61 -9.69 0.30
N MET A 49 -1.89 -9.70 0.67
CA MET A 49 -2.56 -8.56 1.30
C MET A 49 -1.91 -8.20 2.65
N GLY A 50 -1.57 -9.20 3.48
CA GLY A 50 -0.84 -8.99 4.73
C GLY A 50 0.53 -8.34 4.51
N LEU A 51 1.27 -8.81 3.50
CA LEU A 51 2.57 -8.25 3.11
C LEU A 51 2.43 -6.80 2.64
N GLN A 52 1.45 -6.50 1.78
CA GLN A 52 1.13 -5.15 1.31
C GLN A 52 0.82 -4.20 2.46
N ASN A 53 0.04 -4.64 3.44
CA ASN A 53 -0.29 -3.83 4.61
C ASN A 53 0.95 -3.47 5.43
N ALA A 54 1.89 -4.41 5.59
CA ALA A 54 3.16 -4.16 6.26
C ALA A 54 4.05 -3.19 5.44
N THR A 55 4.15 -3.38 4.12
CA THR A 55 4.92 -2.52 3.22
C THR A 55 4.39 -1.08 3.24
N VAL A 56 3.08 -0.87 3.06
CA VAL A 56 2.44 0.46 3.05
C VAL A 56 2.58 1.16 4.40
N THR A 57 2.42 0.43 5.51
CA THR A 57 2.62 0.99 6.84
C THR A 57 4.04 1.51 7.02
N ARG A 58 5.05 0.77 6.55
CA ARG A 58 6.44 1.20 6.65
C ARG A 58 6.80 2.33 5.68
N ILE A 59 6.21 2.39 4.49
CA ILE A 59 6.41 3.48 3.51
C ILE A 59 5.77 4.78 4.01
N SER A 60 4.60 4.70 4.66
CA SER A 60 3.85 5.86 5.11
C SER A 60 4.30 6.44 6.47
N ASP A 61 5.39 5.95 7.05
CA ASP A 61 5.77 6.24 8.46
C ASP A 61 4.60 5.97 9.43
N ALA A 62 3.91 4.83 9.25
CA ALA A 62 2.72 4.43 10.01
C ALA A 62 1.51 5.37 9.93
N ARG A 63 1.51 6.36 9.02
CA ARG A 63 0.35 7.25 8.79
C ARG A 63 -0.80 6.59 8.05
N VAL A 64 -0.53 5.54 7.28
CA VAL A 64 -1.56 4.85 6.50
C VAL A 64 -1.53 3.36 6.85
N ARG A 65 -2.62 2.86 7.42
CA ARG A 65 -2.86 1.43 7.66
C ARG A 65 -4.19 1.05 7.00
N THR A 66 -4.11 0.25 5.96
CA THR A 66 -5.23 -0.30 5.17
C THR A 66 -6.10 -1.27 5.98
N THR A 67 -5.63 -1.79 7.11
CA THR A 67 -6.43 -2.65 8.02
C THR A 67 -7.45 -1.88 8.84
N HIS A 68 -7.32 -0.56 8.96
CA HIS A 68 -8.34 0.27 9.61
C HIS A 68 -9.50 0.60 8.68
N VAL A 69 -9.57 0.10 7.44
CA VAL A 69 -10.70 0.37 6.53
C VAL A 69 -12.05 0.07 7.18
N SER A 70 -12.16 -1.00 7.98
CA SER A 70 -13.38 -1.27 8.74
C SER A 70 -13.67 -0.23 9.83
N GLY A 71 -12.65 0.25 10.55
CA GLY A 71 -12.81 1.32 11.55
C GLY A 71 -13.14 2.66 10.89
N MET A 72 -12.46 2.99 9.79
CA MET A 72 -12.73 4.16 8.98
C MET A 72 -14.16 4.15 8.41
N ALA A 73 -14.69 2.98 8.02
CA ALA A 73 -16.08 2.83 7.58
C ALA A 73 -17.06 3.15 8.72
N THR A 74 -16.80 2.67 9.92
CA THR A 74 -17.59 2.99 11.11
C THR A 74 -17.53 4.48 11.43
N ASP A 75 -16.33 5.07 11.41
CA ASP A 75 -16.12 6.50 11.68
C ASP A 75 -16.86 7.37 10.66
N ILE A 76 -16.85 6.98 9.37
CA ILE A 76 -17.65 7.63 8.33
C ILE A 76 -19.15 7.56 8.62
N GLY A 77 -19.65 6.39 9.03
CA GLY A 77 -21.05 6.23 9.41
C GLY A 77 -21.45 7.16 10.55
N ILE A 78 -20.59 7.29 11.57
CA ILE A 78 -20.79 8.19 12.71
C ILE A 78 -20.77 9.65 12.25
N GLU A 79 -19.77 10.06 11.45
CA GLU A 79 -19.65 11.44 10.99
C GLU A 79 -20.78 11.88 10.05
N ILE A 80 -21.30 10.97 9.21
CA ILE A 80 -22.52 11.22 8.43
C ILE A 80 -23.71 11.45 9.36
N GLY A 81 -23.87 10.65 10.42
CA GLY A 81 -24.91 10.83 11.43
C GLY A 81 -24.84 12.21 12.10
N ILE A 82 -23.64 12.63 12.52
CA ILE A 82 -23.40 13.96 13.09
C ILE A 82 -23.70 15.07 12.08
N ALA A 83 -23.28 14.93 10.83
CA ALA A 83 -23.56 15.91 9.79
C ALA A 83 -25.07 16.07 9.52
N VAL A 84 -25.83 14.98 9.56
CA VAL A 84 -27.30 15.00 9.46
C VAL A 84 -27.92 15.70 10.68
N ASP A 85 -27.40 15.48 11.89
CA ASP A 85 -27.89 16.17 13.09
C ASP A 85 -27.56 17.67 13.09
N ILE A 86 -26.39 18.08 12.58
CA ILE A 86 -26.04 19.50 12.36
C ILE A 86 -26.97 20.13 11.31
N LEU A 87 -27.25 19.44 10.20
CA LEU A 87 -28.22 19.87 9.18
C LEU A 87 -29.64 20.02 9.74
N ARG A 88 -29.98 19.24 10.77
CA ARG A 88 -31.23 19.33 11.53
C ARG A 88 -31.19 20.37 12.65
N GLY A 89 -30.10 21.14 12.78
CA GLY A 89 -29.94 22.21 13.77
C GLY A 89 -29.64 21.73 15.20
N LYS A 90 -29.19 20.49 15.39
CA LYS A 90 -29.07 19.85 16.72
C LYS A 90 -27.67 19.88 17.35
N ALA A 91 -26.62 20.32 16.66
CA ALA A 91 -25.24 20.27 17.18
C ALA A 91 -24.32 21.45 16.78
N PRO A 92 -23.33 21.85 17.61
CA PRO A 92 -22.47 23.02 17.39
C PRO A 92 -21.26 22.76 16.46
N ASP A 93 -20.80 23.80 15.76
CA ASP A 93 -19.93 23.74 14.55
C ASP A 93 -18.41 23.93 14.79
N ALA A 94 -17.94 23.98 16.04
CA ALA A 94 -16.61 24.53 16.39
C ALA A 94 -15.37 23.77 15.85
N HIS A 95 -15.52 22.51 15.42
CA HIS A 95 -14.42 21.69 14.88
C HIS A 95 -14.74 21.07 13.50
N ALA A 96 -15.82 21.51 12.85
CA ALA A 96 -16.37 20.82 11.69
C ALA A 96 -15.47 20.84 10.44
N ALA A 97 -14.68 21.90 10.23
CA ALA A 97 -13.83 22.02 9.04
C ALA A 97 -12.65 21.03 9.02
N GLU A 98 -12.02 20.79 10.17
CA GLU A 98 -10.89 19.86 10.29
C GLU A 98 -11.38 18.39 10.23
N ASN A 99 -12.50 18.07 10.90
CA ASN A 99 -13.13 16.74 10.81
C ASN A 99 -13.55 16.42 9.38
N ARG A 100 -14.21 17.34 8.67
CA ARG A 100 -14.63 17.13 7.27
C ARG A 100 -13.46 16.79 6.33
N THR A 101 -12.27 17.32 6.59
CA THR A 101 -11.09 17.05 5.75
C THR A 101 -10.55 15.64 5.99
N ARG A 102 -10.47 15.21 7.25
CA ARG A 102 -10.07 13.83 7.60
C ARG A 102 -11.11 12.83 7.11
N LEU A 103 -12.40 13.12 7.30
CA LEU A 103 -13.51 12.33 6.78
C LEU A 103 -13.43 12.14 5.28
N LYS A 104 -13.22 13.22 4.51
CA LYS A 104 -13.10 13.14 3.06
C LYS A 104 -11.99 12.17 2.64
N LEU A 105 -10.83 12.21 3.30
CA LEU A 105 -9.74 11.28 3.02
C LEU A 105 -10.12 9.82 3.35
N HIS A 106 -10.82 9.59 4.46
CA HIS A 106 -11.30 8.26 4.85
C HIS A 106 -12.32 7.75 3.82
N VAL A 107 -13.32 8.56 3.46
CA VAL A 107 -14.33 8.24 2.45
C VAL A 107 -13.68 7.90 1.11
N TRP A 108 -12.77 8.75 0.62
CA TRP A 108 -12.07 8.50 -0.64
C TRP A 108 -11.29 7.19 -0.62
N THR A 109 -10.62 6.88 0.49
CA THR A 109 -9.86 5.63 0.65
C THR A 109 -10.79 4.41 0.59
N ILE A 110 -11.94 4.46 1.26
CA ILE A 110 -12.92 3.36 1.25
C ILE A 110 -13.60 3.20 -0.10
N VAL A 111 -14.01 4.30 -0.72
CA VAL A 111 -14.63 4.28 -2.04
C VAL A 111 -13.65 3.73 -3.08
N ALA A 112 -12.40 4.18 -3.07
CA ALA A 112 -11.36 3.65 -3.94
C ALA A 112 -11.11 2.15 -3.71
N PHE A 113 -11.10 1.70 -2.45
CA PHE A 113 -10.96 0.28 -2.10
C PHE A 113 -12.14 -0.56 -2.61
N LEU A 114 -13.38 -0.11 -2.37
CA LEU A 114 -14.59 -0.82 -2.77
C LEU A 114 -14.69 -0.89 -4.30
N LEU A 115 -14.51 0.25 -4.99
CA LEU A 115 -14.52 0.30 -6.45
C LEU A 115 -13.40 -0.56 -7.03
N GLY A 116 -12.18 -0.48 -6.48
CA GLY A 116 -11.06 -1.32 -6.88
C GLY A 116 -11.35 -2.82 -6.69
N GLY A 117 -11.98 -3.21 -5.59
CA GLY A 117 -12.39 -4.58 -5.33
C GLY A 117 -13.45 -5.08 -6.32
N ILE A 118 -14.51 -4.30 -6.55
CA ILE A 118 -15.57 -4.64 -7.51
C ILE A 118 -15.00 -4.76 -8.93
N LEU A 119 -14.25 -3.74 -9.37
CA LEU A 119 -13.60 -3.74 -10.69
C LEU A 119 -12.60 -4.89 -10.82
N GLY A 120 -11.86 -5.22 -9.75
CA GLY A 120 -10.94 -6.34 -9.71
C GLY A 120 -11.65 -7.68 -9.90
N VAL A 121 -12.80 -7.90 -9.25
CA VAL A 121 -13.60 -9.12 -9.43
C VAL A 121 -14.14 -9.21 -10.85
N ILE A 122 -14.68 -8.11 -11.39
CA ILE A 122 -15.20 -8.07 -12.77
C ILE A 122 -14.07 -8.37 -13.76
N ALA A 123 -12.93 -7.70 -13.64
CA ALA A 123 -11.77 -7.94 -14.51
C ALA A 123 -11.24 -9.37 -14.38
N TYR A 124 -11.18 -9.92 -13.16
CA TYR A 124 -10.73 -11.29 -12.94
C TYR A 124 -11.66 -12.32 -13.59
N ARG A 125 -12.98 -12.06 -13.66
CA ARG A 125 -13.90 -12.94 -14.38
C ARG A 125 -13.64 -12.98 -15.89
N GLU A 126 -13.19 -11.87 -16.47
CA GLU A 126 -12.92 -11.77 -17.91
C GLU A 126 -11.54 -12.31 -18.31
N VAL A 127 -10.50 -12.00 -17.52
CA VAL A 127 -9.10 -12.33 -17.89
C VAL A 127 -8.39 -13.30 -16.93
N GLY A 128 -9.04 -13.73 -15.84
CA GLY A 128 -8.49 -14.70 -14.88
C GLY A 128 -7.12 -14.31 -14.33
N GLY A 129 -6.24 -15.30 -14.18
CA GLY A 129 -4.88 -15.13 -13.65
C GLY A 129 -3.99 -14.14 -14.41
N TYR A 130 -4.32 -13.79 -15.66
CA TYR A 130 -3.61 -12.74 -16.38
C TYR A 130 -3.74 -11.36 -15.71
N LEU A 131 -4.86 -11.09 -15.01
CA LEU A 131 -4.99 -9.88 -14.19
C LEU A 131 -3.91 -9.81 -13.11
N LEU A 132 -3.68 -10.92 -12.40
CA LEU A 132 -2.66 -11.01 -11.36
C LEU A 132 -1.26 -10.81 -11.95
N LEU A 133 -1.01 -11.34 -13.15
CA LEU A 133 0.25 -11.16 -13.87
C LEU A 133 0.48 -9.70 -14.28
N ILE A 134 -0.56 -9.00 -14.78
CA ILE A 134 -0.50 -7.57 -15.10
C ILE A 134 -0.16 -6.76 -13.84
N CYS A 135 -0.86 -7.02 -12.73
CA CYS A 135 -0.59 -6.37 -11.45
C CYS A 135 0.84 -6.64 -10.95
N ALA A 136 1.33 -7.88 -11.08
CA ALA A 136 2.71 -8.23 -10.75
C ALA A 136 3.71 -7.46 -11.62
N GLY A 137 3.45 -7.32 -12.91
CA GLY A 137 4.27 -6.52 -13.83
C GLY A 137 4.33 -5.04 -13.44
N LEU A 138 3.21 -4.45 -13.03
CA LEU A 138 3.16 -3.07 -12.55
C LEU A 138 3.96 -2.89 -11.25
N LEU A 139 3.80 -3.79 -10.28
CA LEU A 139 4.59 -3.77 -9.04
C LEU A 139 6.09 -3.95 -9.33
N PHE A 140 6.44 -4.83 -10.25
CA PHE A 140 7.81 -5.03 -10.69
C PHE A 140 8.38 -3.75 -11.30
N ALA A 141 7.65 -3.07 -12.20
CA ALA A 141 8.08 -1.81 -12.79
C ALA A 141 8.29 -0.71 -11.74
N ILE A 142 7.38 -0.58 -10.78
CA ILE A 142 7.50 0.36 -9.65
C ILE A 142 8.74 0.05 -8.81
N SER A 143 8.95 -1.23 -8.47
CA SER A 143 10.11 -1.66 -7.69
C SER A 143 11.43 -1.39 -8.42
N LEU A 144 11.48 -1.66 -9.72
CA LEU A 144 12.67 -1.45 -10.54
C LEU A 144 13.01 0.05 -10.64
N ASN A 145 11.99 0.89 -10.81
CA ASN A 145 12.15 2.34 -10.77
C ASN A 145 12.70 2.80 -9.40
N GLY A 146 12.11 2.31 -8.30
CA GLY A 146 12.55 2.62 -6.94
C GLY A 146 13.99 2.19 -6.65
N ILE A 147 14.40 0.99 -7.12
CA ILE A 147 15.78 0.49 -6.99
C ILE A 147 16.75 1.34 -7.80
N ARG A 148 16.40 1.70 -9.04
CA ARG A 148 17.23 2.55 -9.92
C ARG A 148 17.48 3.93 -9.31
N HIS A 149 16.45 4.59 -8.79
CA HIS A 149 16.58 5.89 -8.13
C HIS A 149 17.25 5.81 -6.76
N GLY A 150 17.02 4.71 -6.01
CA GLY A 150 17.65 4.47 -4.71
C GLY A 150 19.18 4.30 -4.80
N ARG A 151 19.69 3.71 -5.89
CA ARG A 151 21.13 3.51 -6.16
C ARG A 151 21.91 4.83 -6.28
N GLY A 152 21.31 5.91 -6.77
CA GLY A 152 21.95 7.23 -6.87
C GLY A 152 22.29 7.86 -5.51
N THR A 153 21.49 7.59 -4.48
CA THR A 153 21.67 8.11 -3.11
C THR A 153 22.70 7.35 -2.26
N PHE A 154 22.92 6.06 -2.55
CA PHE A 154 23.88 5.24 -1.80
C PHE A 154 25.33 5.51 -2.22
N ALA A 155 25.56 5.78 -3.51
CA ALA A 155 26.88 6.10 -4.06
C ALA A 155 27.51 7.37 -3.43
N THR A 156 26.69 8.33 -3.01
CA THR A 156 27.14 9.60 -2.39
C THR A 156 27.40 9.48 -0.88
N THR A 157 26.92 8.43 -0.22
CA THR A 157 27.12 8.25 1.24
C THR A 157 28.40 7.48 1.57
N ALA A 158 28.84 6.57 0.68
CA ALA A 158 30.08 5.83 0.84
C ALA A 158 31.32 6.74 0.86
N THR A 159 31.33 7.81 0.07
CA THR A 159 32.40 8.82 0.04
C THR A 159 32.44 9.72 1.28
N ARG A 160 31.32 9.87 2.02
CA ARG A 160 31.28 10.67 3.25
C ARG A 160 31.83 9.93 4.48
N ARG A 161 31.83 8.59 4.47
CA ARG A 161 32.33 7.76 5.59
C ARG A 161 33.86 7.67 5.64
N LEU A 162 34.55 7.88 4.50
CA LEU A 162 36.02 7.92 4.47
C LEU A 162 36.63 9.26 4.89
N ARG A 163 35.82 10.32 5.07
CA ARG A 163 36.32 11.66 5.44
C ARG A 163 36.52 11.87 6.95
N TRP A 164 36.25 10.85 7.77
CA TRP A 164 36.31 10.90 9.25
C TRP A 164 37.41 10.03 9.86
N LEU A 165 38.42 9.61 9.08
CA LEU A 165 39.65 9.08 9.67
C LEU A 165 40.43 10.25 10.29
N PRO A 166 40.67 10.26 11.61
CA PRO A 166 41.45 11.32 12.23
C PRO A 166 42.90 11.21 11.72
N GLN A 167 43.39 12.27 11.09
CA GLN A 167 44.83 12.44 10.83
C GLN A 167 45.53 12.46 12.19
N ARG A 168 46.22 11.36 12.52
CA ARG A 168 47.14 11.32 13.66
C ARG A 168 48.23 12.35 13.41
N ARG A 169 48.26 13.41 14.22
CA ARG A 169 49.39 14.33 14.31
C ARG A 169 50.52 13.62 15.07
N GLN A 170 51.71 13.61 14.49
CA GLN A 170 52.98 13.35 15.17
C GLN A 170 53.37 14.57 15.98
#